data_AF-A0A094NA44-F1
#
_entry.id   AF-A0A094NA44-F1
#
_cell.length_a   1.000
_cell.length_b   1.000
_cell.length_c   1.000
_cell.angle_alpha   90.00
_cell.angle_beta   90.00
_cell.angle_gamma   90.00
#
_symmetry.space_group_name_H-M   'P 1'
#
loop_
_entity.id
_entity.type
_entity.pdbx_description
1 polymer ?
#
loop_
_entity_poly.entity_id
_entity_poly.type
_entity_poly.pdbx_seq_one_letter_code
_entity_poly.pdbx_strand_id
1 'polypeptide(L)'
;DHLSELVEQTLSDLEQSKCISIEDEMDVAPLNLGMIAAYYYINYTTIELFSMSLNAKTKVRGLIEIISNAAEYENIPIRHHEDNLLRQLAQKVPHKLTNPKFNDP
;
A
#
# COMPACT_ATOMS: atom_id res chain seq x y z
N ASP A 1 -9.40 10.05 -27.57
CA ASP A 1 -10.18 8.88 -27.11
C ASP A 1 -9.32 8.03 -26.18
N HIS A 2 -8.46 7.12 -26.66
CA HIS A 2 -7.68 6.23 -25.76
C HIS A 2 -6.83 6.94 -24.69
N LEU A 3 -6.12 8.02 -25.05
CA LEU A 3 -5.32 8.76 -24.05
C LEU A 3 -6.19 9.50 -23.04
N SER A 4 -7.38 9.97 -23.46
CA SER A 4 -8.34 10.63 -22.58
C SER A 4 -8.88 9.63 -21.56
N GLU A 5 -9.31 8.46 -22.03
CA GLU A 5 -9.78 7.36 -21.16
C GLU A 5 -8.71 6.92 -20.16
N LEU A 6 -7.45 6.79 -20.60
CA LEU A 6 -6.34 6.45 -19.71
C LEU A 6 -6.11 7.52 -18.62
N VAL A 7 -6.16 8.80 -19.00
CA VAL A 7 -5.99 9.91 -18.05
C VAL A 7 -7.17 9.96 -17.09
N GLU A 8 -8.41 9.91 -17.58
CA GLU A 8 -9.62 9.92 -16.76
C GLU A 8 -9.64 8.75 -15.77
N GLN A 9 -9.32 7.53 -16.22
CA GLN A 9 -9.23 6.37 -15.33
C GLN A 9 -8.15 6.59 -14.25
N THR A 10 -6.96 7.07 -14.63
CA THR A 10 -5.87 7.28 -13.67
C THR A 10 -6.21 8.39 -12.66
N LEU A 11 -6.82 9.48 -13.12
CA LEU A 11 -7.24 10.58 -12.23
C LEU A 11 -8.36 10.14 -11.29
N SER A 12 -9.32 9.34 -11.79
CA SER A 12 -10.38 8.74 -10.97
C SER A 12 -9.79 7.85 -9.87
N ASP A 13 -8.83 6.99 -10.21
CA ASP A 13 -8.16 6.13 -9.21
C ASP A 13 -7.40 6.98 -8.17
N LEU A 14 -6.66 8.01 -8.60
CA LEU A 14 -5.93 8.90 -7.70
C LEU A 14 -6.84 9.76 -6.81
N GLU A 15 -7.98 10.20 -7.33
CA GLU A 15 -8.99 10.93 -6.55
C GLU A 15 -9.66 10.01 -5.52
N GLN A 16 -10.00 8.78 -5.91
CA GLN A 16 -10.56 7.78 -5.00
C GLN A 16 -9.60 7.48 -3.84
N SER A 17 -8.30 7.36 -4.12
CA SER A 17 -7.24 7.21 -3.12
C SER A 17 -6.92 8.52 -2.36
N LYS A 18 -7.66 9.61 -2.62
CA LYS A 18 -7.49 10.96 -2.02
C LYS A 18 -6.09 11.54 -2.19
N CYS A 19 -5.43 11.19 -3.29
CA CYS A 19 -4.11 11.72 -3.64
C CYS A 19 -4.23 13.06 -4.37
N ILE A 20 -5.31 13.27 -5.12
CA ILE A 20 -5.65 14.50 -5.80
C ILE A 20 -7.11 14.88 -5.55
N SER A 21 -7.48 16.11 -5.87
CA SER A 21 -8.87 16.55 -6.02
C SER A 21 -9.11 16.99 -7.46
N ILE A 22 -10.30 16.69 -7.99
CA ILE A 22 -10.76 17.19 -9.29
C ILE A 22 -11.81 18.29 -9.05
N GLU A 23 -11.54 19.49 -9.56
CA GLU A 23 -12.44 20.64 -9.51
C GLU A 23 -13.05 20.89 -10.89
N ASP A 24 -14.36 21.19 -10.93
CA ASP A 24 -15.12 21.44 -12.17
C ASP A 24 -14.95 20.35 -13.26
N GLU A 25 -14.70 19.10 -12.86
CA GLU A 25 -14.45 17.93 -13.74
C GLU A 25 -13.27 18.12 -14.71
N MET A 26 -12.38 19.09 -14.47
CA MET A 26 -11.32 19.46 -15.41
C MET A 26 -9.99 19.79 -14.73
N ASP A 27 -10.00 20.56 -13.65
CA ASP A 27 -8.79 21.01 -12.98
C ASP A 27 -8.38 20.03 -11.88
N VAL A 28 -7.07 19.79 -11.72
CA VAL A 28 -6.53 18.86 -10.73
C VAL A 28 -5.59 19.56 -9.76
N ALA A 29 -5.71 19.25 -8.47
CA ALA A 29 -4.82 19.75 -7.44
C ALA A 29 -4.28 18.61 -6.55
N PRO A 30 -3.01 18.67 -6.12
CA PRO A 30 -2.46 17.66 -5.22
C PRO A 30 -3.05 17.80 -3.82
N LEU A 31 -3.39 16.67 -3.19
CA LEU A 31 -3.77 16.60 -1.78
C LEU A 31 -2.61 16.09 -0.93
N ASN A 32 -2.76 16.17 0.41
CA ASN A 32 -1.72 15.77 1.36
C ASN A 32 -1.18 14.35 1.10
N LEU A 33 -2.06 13.38 0.79
CA LEU A 33 -1.62 12.00 0.52
C LEU A 33 -0.79 11.91 -0.76
N GLY A 34 -1.21 12.60 -1.84
CA GLY A 34 -0.46 12.64 -3.10
C GLY A 34 0.89 13.34 -2.95
N MET A 35 0.95 14.41 -2.15
CA MET A 35 2.20 15.09 -1.83
C MET A 35 3.18 14.17 -1.08
N ILE A 36 2.70 13.41 -0.08
CA ILE A 36 3.52 12.44 0.65
C ILE A 36 4.00 11.33 -0.28
N ALA A 37 3.11 10.77 -1.11
CA ALA A 37 3.42 9.73 -2.08
C ALA A 37 4.53 10.17 -3.04
N ALA A 38 4.35 11.33 -3.68
CA ALA A 38 5.30 11.88 -4.65
C ALA A 38 6.64 12.25 -4.00
N TYR A 39 6.62 12.78 -2.77
CA TYR A 39 7.83 13.20 -2.07
C TYR A 39 8.75 12.03 -1.71
N TYR A 40 8.17 10.91 -1.27
CA TYR A 40 8.93 9.73 -0.84
C TYR A 40 9.02 8.63 -1.90
N TYR A 41 8.47 8.86 -3.10
CA TYR A 41 8.43 7.88 -4.18
C TYR A 41 7.73 6.58 -3.77
N ILE A 42 6.53 6.73 -3.19
CA ILE A 42 5.68 5.64 -2.72
C ILE A 42 4.50 5.49 -3.70
N ASN A 43 4.12 4.26 -4.01
CA ASN A 43 2.94 3.94 -4.80
C ASN A 43 1.67 4.51 -4.14
N TYR A 44 0.77 5.09 -4.93
CA TYR A 44 -0.45 5.70 -4.43
C TYR A 44 -1.36 4.68 -3.71
N THR A 45 -1.37 3.42 -4.16
CA THR A 45 -2.12 2.33 -3.52
C THR A 45 -1.58 2.00 -2.12
N THR A 46 -0.27 2.12 -1.90
CA THR A 46 0.34 1.98 -0.57
C THR A 46 -0.09 3.09 0.37
N ILE A 47 -0.14 4.34 -0.12
CA ILE A 47 -0.60 5.47 0.69
C ILE A 47 -2.10 5.37 0.99
N GLU A 48 -2.91 4.90 0.04
CA GLU A 48 -4.31 4.57 0.26
C GLU A 48 -4.47 3.53 1.38
N LEU A 49 -3.73 2.41 1.30
CA LEU A 49 -3.68 1.38 2.34
C LEU A 49 -3.33 1.98 3.71
N PHE A 50 -2.31 2.84 3.76
CA PHE A 50 -1.89 3.49 5.00
C PHE A 50 -3.00 4.38 5.56
N SER A 51 -3.65 5.19 4.72
CA SER A 51 -4.74 6.07 5.14
C SER A 51 -5.96 5.30 5.63
N MET A 52 -6.24 4.10 5.10
CA MET A 52 -7.36 3.27 5.52
C MET A 52 -7.06 2.43 6.77
N SER A 53 -5.79 2.02 6.95
CA SER A 53 -5.40 1.08 8.00
C SER A 53 -4.89 1.74 9.28
N LEU A 54 -4.29 2.93 9.17
CA LEU A 54 -3.78 3.67 10.33
C LEU A 54 -4.93 4.33 11.10
N ASN A 55 -4.86 4.23 12.43
CA ASN A 55 -5.74 4.96 13.34
C ASN A 55 -4.94 5.46 14.55
N ALA A 56 -5.55 6.32 15.36
CA ALA A 56 -4.91 6.94 16.51
C ALA A 56 -4.41 5.95 17.60
N LYS A 57 -4.83 4.67 17.54
CA LYS A 57 -4.44 3.62 18.49
C LYS A 57 -3.44 2.63 17.90
N THR A 58 -3.06 2.75 16.63
CA THR A 58 -2.10 1.85 15.99
C THR A 58 -0.75 1.94 16.70
N LYS A 59 -0.20 0.78 17.06
CA LYS A 59 1.11 0.64 17.74
C LYS A 59 2.10 -0.06 16.83
N VAL A 60 3.36 -0.13 17.25
CA VAL A 60 4.47 -0.76 16.51
C VAL A 60 4.10 -2.10 15.86
N ARG A 61 3.42 -3.01 16.57
CA ARG A 61 2.96 -4.28 15.99
C ARG A 61 2.09 -4.08 14.74
N GLY A 62 1.08 -3.21 14.83
CA GLY A 62 0.20 -2.91 13.71
C GLY A 62 0.89 -2.06 12.63
N LEU A 63 1.84 -1.20 13.00
CA LEU A 63 2.64 -0.44 12.02
C LEU A 63 3.49 -1.37 11.14
N ILE A 64 4.11 -2.39 11.74
CA ILE A 64 4.88 -3.40 10.98
C ILE A 64 3.94 -4.14 10.03
N GLU A 65 2.77 -4.57 10.50
CA GLU A 65 1.78 -5.25 9.65
C GLU A 65 1.31 -4.36 8.49
N ILE A 66 1.03 -3.08 8.73
CA ILE A 66 0.60 -2.13 7.68
C ILE A 66 1.72 -1.90 6.67
N ILE A 67 2.95 -1.66 7.11
CA ILE A 67 4.09 -1.43 6.21
C ILE A 67 4.39 -2.69 5.39
N SER A 68 4.32 -3.88 5.98
CA SER A 68 4.57 -5.13 5.24
C SER A 68 3.57 -5.39 4.12
N ASN A 69 2.36 -4.81 4.16
CA ASN A 69 1.35 -4.92 3.10
C ASN A 69 1.51 -3.86 1.99
N ALA A 70 2.57 -3.06 2.01
CA ALA A 70 2.83 -2.04 1.00
C ALA A 70 3.09 -2.66 -0.39
N ALA A 71 2.57 -2.04 -1.45
CA ALA A 71 2.66 -2.54 -2.83
C ALA A 71 4.12 -2.65 -3.32
N GLU A 72 5.04 -1.89 -2.72
CA GLU A 72 6.48 -1.96 -2.99
C GLU A 72 7.07 -3.34 -2.69
N TYR A 73 6.42 -4.12 -1.81
CA TYR A 73 6.87 -5.45 -1.42
C TYR A 73 6.22 -6.58 -2.24
N GLU A 74 5.25 -6.30 -3.11
CA GLU A 74 4.58 -7.33 -3.94
C GLU A 74 5.55 -8.12 -4.83
N ASN A 75 6.67 -7.52 -5.20
CA ASN A 75 7.68 -8.13 -6.06
C ASN A 75 8.74 -8.93 -5.29
N ILE A 76 8.61 -9.07 -3.97
CA ILE A 76 9.51 -9.94 -3.19
C ILE A 76 9.33 -11.39 -3.67
N PRO A 77 10.40 -12.06 -4.11
CA PRO A 77 10.28 -13.40 -4.66
C PRO A 77 10.00 -14.42 -3.56
N ILE A 78 8.98 -15.26 -3.78
CA ILE A 78 8.75 -16.47 -3.00
C ILE A 78 9.45 -17.63 -3.69
N ARG A 79 10.55 -18.10 -3.11
CA ARG A 79 11.30 -19.21 -3.72
C ARG A 79 10.78 -20.56 -3.24
N HIS A 80 11.03 -21.59 -4.05
CA HIS A 80 10.77 -22.96 -3.64
C HIS A 80 11.48 -23.27 -2.32
N HIS A 81 10.76 -23.95 -1.41
CA HIS A 81 11.23 -24.38 -0.09
C HIS A 81 11.46 -23.28 0.95
N GLU A 82 11.06 -22.03 0.70
CA GLU A 82 11.11 -20.98 1.73
C GLU A 82 9.93 -21.06 2.73
N ASP A 83 8.84 -21.75 2.39
CA ASP A 83 7.64 -21.87 3.23
C ASP A 83 7.92 -22.47 4.62
N ASN A 84 8.71 -23.55 4.68
CA ASN A 84 9.08 -24.20 5.93
C ASN A 84 10.04 -23.34 6.76
N LEU A 85 10.95 -22.62 6.09
CA LEU A 85 11.87 -21.70 6.76
C LEU A 85 11.10 -20.52 7.38
N LEU A 86 10.15 -19.94 6.65
CA LEU A 86 9.31 -18.84 7.12
C LEU A 86 8.39 -19.28 8.26
N ARG A 87 7.85 -20.51 8.23
CA ARG A 87 7.10 -21.10 9.36
C ARG A 87 7.95 -21.17 10.64
N GLN A 88 9.20 -21.60 10.53
CA GLN A 88 10.14 -21.64 11.66
C GLN A 88 10.49 -20.23 12.16
N LEU A 89 10.64 -19.27 11.25
CA LEU A 89 10.90 -17.87 11.61
C LEU A 89 9.72 -17.24 12.36
N ALA A 90 8.48 -17.46 11.89
CA ALA A 90 7.26 -16.97 12.52
C ALA A 90 7.10 -17.43 13.99
N GLN A 91 7.65 -18.60 14.32
CA GLN A 91 7.67 -19.11 15.70
C GLN A 91 8.68 -18.37 16.60
N LYS A 92 9.72 -17.76 16.04
CA LYS A 92 10.81 -17.11 16.79
C LYS A 92 10.66 -15.59 16.91
N VAL A 93 9.89 -14.95 16.04
CA VAL A 93 9.70 -13.49 16.08
C VAL A 93 8.82 -13.03 17.26
N PRO A 94 9.03 -11.80 17.79
CA PRO A 94 8.32 -11.28 18.96
C PRO A 94 6.82 -11.04 18.74
N HIS A 95 6.42 -10.65 17.52
CA HIS A 95 5.03 -10.40 17.17
C HIS A 95 4.50 -11.54 16.31
N LYS A 96 3.46 -12.24 16.80
CA LYS A 96 2.84 -13.34 16.07
C LYS A 96 1.93 -12.81 14.97
N LEU A 97 2.03 -13.45 13.81
CA LEU A 97 1.18 -13.19 12.64
C LEU A 97 -0.20 -13.81 12.85
N THR A 98 -1.24 -13.14 12.35
CA THR A 98 -2.61 -13.65 12.36
C THR A 98 -2.86 -14.36 11.02
N ASN A 99 -3.15 -15.67 11.04
CA ASN A 99 -3.41 -16.47 9.83
C ASN A 99 -2.35 -16.32 8.71
N PRO A 100 -1.05 -16.55 8.99
CA PRO A 100 0.01 -16.32 8.01
C PRO A 100 -0.12 -17.25 6.81
N LYS A 101 -0.04 -16.65 5.62
CA LYS A 101 0.14 -17.34 4.35
C LYS A 101 1.59 -17.19 3.93
N PHE A 102 2.34 -18.29 3.89
CA PHE A 102 3.78 -18.26 3.57
C PHE A 102 4.08 -18.31 2.07
N ASN A 103 3.05 -18.06 1.27
CA ASN A 103 3.09 -17.86 -0.17
C ASN A 103 2.58 -16.45 -0.55
N ASP A 104 2.59 -15.54 0.43
CA ASP A 104 2.32 -14.12 0.27
C ASP A 104 3.67 -13.41 0.40
N PRO A 105 4.03 -12.50 -0.53
CA PRO A 105 5.28 -11.73 -0.46
C PRO A 105 5.39 -10.81 0.77
#